data_AF-A0A2A5A4H3-F1
#
_entry.id   AF-A0A2A5A4H3-F1
#
_cell.length_a   1.000
_cell.length_b   1.000
_cell.length_c   1.000
_cell.angle_alpha   90.00
_cell.angle_beta   90.00
_cell.angle_gamma   90.00
#
_symmetry.space_group_name_H-M   'P 1'
#
loop_
_entity.id
_entity.type
_entity.pdbx_description
1 polymer ?
#
loop_
_entity_poly.entity_id
_entity_poly.type
_entity_poly.pdbx_seq_one_letter_code
_entity_poly.pdbx_strand_id
1 'polypeptide(L)'
;MISLIEQHVDPERSQKLVIQRVREYIQTGRPLDHAPESVLRDIDQLWERLQRAQQRGAQGVRFSRELHLAARARAFARAIAPLPDPA
;
A
#
# COMPACT_ATOMS: atom_id res chain seq x y z
N MET A 1 -8.11 19.97 29.66
CA MET A 1 -8.88 19.87 28.42
C MET A 1 -7.92 19.46 27.32
N ILE A 2 -7.99 18.21 26.86
CA ILE A 2 -7.13 17.73 25.78
C ILE A 2 -7.74 18.25 24.48
N SER A 3 -6.98 19.09 23.78
CA SER A 3 -7.42 19.79 22.57
C SER A 3 -7.90 18.82 21.49
N LEU A 4 -9.11 19.07 21.02
CA LEU A 4 -9.83 18.43 19.91
C LEU A 4 -9.21 18.81 18.53
N ILE A 5 -7.87 18.86 18.42
CA ILE A 5 -7.17 19.38 17.24
C ILE A 5 -6.66 18.27 16.31
N GLU A 6 -6.59 17.03 16.77
CA GLU A 6 -6.27 15.90 15.90
C GLU A 6 -7.56 15.20 15.49
N GLN A 7 -8.03 15.40 14.25
CA GLN A 7 -8.60 14.32 13.42
C GLN A 7 -9.17 14.75 12.07
N HIS A 8 -9.17 16.03 11.71
CA HIS A 8 -9.33 16.42 10.30
C HIS A 8 -7.98 16.33 9.57
N VAL A 9 -7.38 15.14 9.56
CA VAL A 9 -6.34 14.87 8.57
C VAL A 9 -7.08 14.66 7.26
N ASP A 10 -7.03 15.67 6.40
CA ASP A 10 -7.61 15.64 5.06
C ASP A 10 -7.34 14.28 4.39
N PRO A 11 -8.37 13.46 4.11
CA PRO A 11 -8.20 12.10 3.62
C PRO A 11 -7.45 12.10 2.27
N GLU A 12 -7.61 13.16 1.48
CA GLU A 12 -6.85 13.36 0.24
C GLU A 12 -5.36 13.63 0.48
N ARG A 13 -5.01 14.39 1.53
CA ARG A 13 -3.62 14.73 1.85
C ARG A 13 -2.87 13.51 2.36
N SER A 14 -3.50 12.72 3.22
CA SER A 14 -2.98 11.42 3.67
C SER A 14 -2.78 10.46 2.51
N GLN A 15 -3.74 10.38 1.58
CA GLN A 15 -3.63 9.50 0.42
C GLN A 15 -2.50 9.92 -0.52
N LYS A 16 -2.31 11.23 -0.75
CA LYS A 16 -1.18 11.74 -1.54
C LYS A 16 0.17 11.38 -0.91
N LEU A 17 0.30 11.50 0.41
CA LEU A 17 1.53 11.14 1.13
C LEU A 17 1.83 9.64 1.04
N VAL A 18 0.82 8.78 1.18
CA VAL A 18 0.95 7.32 1.02
C VAL A 18 1.42 6.97 -0.39
N ILE A 19 0.79 7.52 -1.43
CA ILE A 19 1.17 7.29 -2.83
C ILE A 19 2.60 7.78 -3.08
N GLN A 20 2.95 8.96 -2.58
CA GLN A 20 4.27 9.55 -2.74
C GLN A 20 5.36 8.66 -2.13
N ARG A 21 5.18 8.22 -0.88
CA ARG A 21 6.15 7.37 -0.18
C ARG A 21 6.40 6.05 -0.89
N VAL A 22 5.33 5.41 -1.37
CA VAL A 22 5.45 4.16 -2.13
C VAL A 22 6.17 4.40 -3.46
N ARG A 23 5.85 5.50 -4.15
CA ARG A 23 6.52 5.86 -5.41
C ARG A 23 8.01 6.15 -5.21
N GLU A 24 8.37 6.92 -4.20
CA GLU A 24 9.75 7.22 -3.84
C GLU A 24 10.53 5.94 -3.55
N TYR A 25 9.93 4.99 -2.81
CA TYR A 25 10.57 3.71 -2.55
C TYR A 25 10.77 2.88 -3.82
N ILE A 26 9.75 2.76 -4.67
CA ILE A 26 9.84 2.03 -5.94
C ILE A 26 10.94 2.62 -6.84
N GLN A 27 11.07 3.95 -6.87
CA GLN A 27 12.11 4.64 -7.64
C GLN A 27 13.52 4.33 -7.15
N THR A 28 13.70 3.91 -5.90
CA THR A 28 15.01 3.45 -5.42
C THR A 28 15.50 2.17 -6.11
N GLY A 29 14.60 1.43 -6.78
CA GLY A 29 14.90 0.14 -7.41
C GLY A 29 15.27 -0.98 -6.42
N ARG A 30 15.16 -0.72 -5.12
CA ARG A 30 15.49 -1.70 -4.08
C ARG A 30 14.44 -2.82 -4.02
N PRO A 31 14.83 -4.05 -3.65
CA PRO A 31 13.89 -5.14 -3.43
C PRO A 31 12.84 -4.76 -2.39
N LEU A 32 11.62 -5.26 -2.54
CA LEU A 32 10.54 -5.05 -1.57
C LEU A 32 10.83 -5.71 -0.21
N ASP A 33 11.70 -6.71 -0.17
CA ASP A 33 12.11 -7.38 1.08
C ASP A 33 12.89 -6.45 2.02
N HIS A 34 13.51 -5.41 1.47
CA HIS A 34 14.19 -4.37 2.25
C HIS A 34 13.32 -3.14 2.50
N ALA A 35 12.05 -3.18 2.09
CA ALA A 35 11.16 -2.04 2.26
C ALA A 35 10.81 -1.86 3.74
N PRO A 36 10.76 -0.61 4.24
CA PRO A 36 10.21 -0.34 5.56
C PRO A 36 8.78 -0.91 5.66
N GLU A 37 8.43 -1.43 6.83
CA GLU A 37 7.08 -1.98 7.07
C GLU A 37 5.97 -0.96 6.77
N SER A 38 6.23 0.33 6.99
CA SER A 38 5.33 1.41 6.62
C SER A 38 5.02 1.45 5.11
N VAL A 39 6.04 1.26 4.26
CA VAL A 39 5.87 1.19 2.80
C VAL A 39 5.09 -0.05 2.39
N LEU A 40 5.36 -1.20 3.02
CA LEU A 40 4.62 -2.43 2.75
C LEU A 40 3.14 -2.30 3.11
N ARG A 41 2.84 -1.70 4.27
CA ARG A 41 1.47 -1.42 4.72
C ARG A 41 0.77 -0.43 3.80
N ASP A 42 1.48 0.59 3.34
CA ASP A 42 0.98 1.59 2.39
C ASP A 42 0.63 0.93 1.04
N ILE A 43 1.45 0.01 0.54
CA ILE A 43 1.17 -0.79 -0.67
C ILE A 43 -0.09 -1.65 -0.48
N ASP A 44 -0.21 -2.34 0.65
CA ASP A 44 -1.38 -3.19 0.95
C ASP A 44 -2.67 -2.36 0.99
N GLN A 45 -2.65 -1.21 1.66
CA GLN A 45 -3.81 -0.31 1.73
C GLN A 45 -4.22 0.22 0.36
N LEU A 46 -3.25 0.59 -0.47
CA LEU A 46 -3.55 1.01 -1.83
C LEU A 46 -4.21 -0.14 -2.59
N TRP A 47 -3.65 -1.36 -2.52
CA TRP A 47 -4.17 -2.53 -3.22
C TRP A 47 -5.61 -2.86 -2.82
N GLU A 48 -5.93 -2.84 -1.52
CA GLU A 48 -7.30 -3.03 -1.04
C GLU A 48 -8.25 -1.96 -1.58
N ARG A 49 -7.84 -0.70 -1.59
CA ARG A 49 -8.67 0.39 -2.14
C ARG A 49 -8.94 0.20 -3.63
N LEU A 50 -7.94 -0.24 -4.39
CA LEU A 50 -8.09 -0.56 -5.80
C LEU A 50 -9.08 -1.72 -5.99
N GLN A 51 -8.93 -2.81 -5.24
CA GLN A 51 -9.85 -3.96 -5.33
C GLN A 51 -11.27 -3.56 -4.98
N ARG A 52 -11.48 -2.77 -3.92
CA ARG A 52 -12.80 -2.24 -3.56
C ARG A 52 -13.37 -1.34 -4.66
N ALA A 53 -12.55 -0.49 -5.29
CA ALA A 53 -12.99 0.35 -6.40
C ALA A 53 -13.41 -0.50 -7.61
N GLN A 54 -12.64 -1.53 -7.97
CA GLN A 54 -12.96 -2.45 -9.06
C GLN A 54 -14.23 -3.25 -8.78
N GLN A 55 -14.40 -3.77 -7.55
CA GLN A 55 -15.62 -4.48 -7.13
C GLN A 55 -16.86 -3.58 -7.20
N ARG A 56 -16.70 -2.27 -6.97
CA ARG A 56 -17.77 -1.27 -7.12
C ARG A 56 -18.02 -0.84 -8.57
N GLY A 57 -17.35 -1.48 -9.54
CA GLY A 57 -17.52 -1.19 -10.95
C GLY A 57 -16.78 0.05 -11.46
N ALA A 58 -15.80 0.57 -10.70
CA ALA A 58 -14.98 1.68 -11.16
C ALA A 58 -14.12 1.23 -12.35
N GLN A 59 -14.46 1.72 -13.55
CA GLN A 59 -13.71 1.47 -14.78
C GLN A 59 -12.60 2.54 -14.92
N GLY A 60 -11.40 2.11 -15.31
CA GLY A 60 -10.26 3.01 -15.55
C GLY A 60 -9.33 3.23 -14.35
N VAL A 61 -9.67 2.76 -13.14
CA VAL A 61 -8.77 2.83 -11.99
C VAL A 61 -7.76 1.68 -12.08
N ARG A 62 -6.51 2.00 -12.36
CA ARG A 62 -5.40 1.04 -12.46
C ARG A 62 -4.17 1.59 -11.76
N PHE A 63 -3.37 0.70 -11.19
CA PHE A 63 -2.04 1.08 -10.74
C PHE A 63 -1.12 1.36 -11.91
N SER A 64 -0.10 2.17 -11.64
CA SER A 64 1.09 2.18 -12.49
C SER A 64 1.66 0.77 -12.55
N ARG A 65 2.32 0.44 -13.67
CA ARG A 65 2.90 -0.89 -13.89
C ARG A 65 3.81 -1.32 -12.74
N GLU A 66 4.61 -0.39 -12.22
CA GLU A 66 5.57 -0.64 -11.14
C GLU A 66 4.87 -0.94 -9.81
N LEU A 67 3.83 -0.17 -9.46
CA LEU A 67 3.05 -0.40 -8.25
C LEU A 67 2.25 -1.71 -8.33
N HIS A 68 1.76 -2.05 -9.52
CA HIS A 68 1.10 -3.34 -9.75
C HIS A 68 2.06 -4.52 -9.56
N LEU A 69 3.30 -4.41 -10.06
CA LEU A 69 4.33 -5.42 -9.85
C LEU A 69 4.71 -5.53 -8.37
N ALA A 70 4.84 -4.40 -7.66
CA ALA A 70 5.16 -4.38 -6.25
C ALA A 70 4.06 -5.03 -5.39
N ALA A 71 2.81 -4.68 -5.62
CA ALA A 71 1.68 -5.27 -4.92
C ALA A 71 1.53 -6.77 -5.23
N ARG A 72 1.75 -7.18 -6.49
CA ARG A 72 1.74 -8.60 -6.88
C ARG A 72 2.88 -9.38 -6.24
N ALA A 73 4.09 -8.84 -6.22
CA ALA A 73 5.24 -9.46 -5.55
C ALA A 73 4.97 -9.63 -4.05
N ARG A 74 4.35 -8.63 -3.41
CA ARG A 74 3.97 -8.70 -1.98
C ARG A 74 2.87 -9.73 -1.71
N ALA A 75 1.83 -9.76 -2.53
CA ALA A 75 0.76 -10.75 -2.43
C ALA A 75 1.30 -12.18 -2.64
N PHE A 76 2.21 -12.34 -3.61
CA PHE A 76 2.89 -13.61 -3.84
C PHE A 76 3.75 -14.00 -2.63
N ALA A 77 4.61 -13.10 -2.14
CA ALA A 77 5.43 -13.32 -0.95
C ALA A 77 4.61 -13.72 0.27
N ARG A 78 3.43 -13.13 0.49
CA ARG A 78 2.51 -13.55 1.56
C ARG A 78 1.91 -14.94 1.35
N ALA A 79 1.58 -15.30 0.11
CA ALA A 79 1.00 -16.60 -0.20
C ALA A 79 2.03 -17.75 -0.10
N ILE A 80 3.30 -17.46 -0.37
CA ILE A 80 4.40 -18.44 -0.26
C ILE A 80 5.18 -18.35 1.05
N ALA A 81 4.91 -17.33 1.89
CA ALA A 81 5.57 -17.20 3.17
C ALA A 81 5.29 -18.46 4.00
N PRO A 82 6.32 -19.15 4.51
CA PRO A 82 6.10 -20.26 5.41
C PRO A 82 5.24 -19.78 6.57
N LEU A 83 4.11 -20.45 6.78
CA LEU A 83 3.28 -20.24 7.96
C LEU A 83 4.20 -20.44 9.17
N PRO A 84 4.26 -19.48 10.12
CA PRO A 84 5.00 -19.72 11.35
C PRO A 84 4.43 -20.98 12.00
N ASP A 85 5.33 -21.94 12.31
CA ASP A 85 4.95 -23.14 13.04
C ASP A 85 4.13 -22.73 14.27
N PRO A 86 2.91 -23.25 14.46
CA PRO A 86 2.20 -23.06 15.71
C PRO A 86 2.99 -23.78 16.80
N ALA A 87 3.76 -23.02 17.57
CA ALA A 87 4.38 -23.47 18.81
C ALA A 87 3.33 -23.80 19.87
#